data_AF-A0A1J3CS51-F1
#
_entry.id   AF-A0A1J3CS51-F1
#
_cell.length_a   1.000
_cell.length_b   1.000
_cell.length_c   1.000
_cell.angle_alpha   90.00
_cell.angle_beta   90.00
_cell.angle_gamma   90.00
#
_symmetry.space_group_name_H-M   'P 1'
#
loop_
_entity.id
_entity.type
_entity.pdbx_description
1 polymer ?
#
loop_
_entity_poly.entity_id
_entity_poly.type
_entity_poly.pdbx_seq_one_letter_code
_entity_poly.pdbx_strand_id
1 'polypeptide(L)'
;NLKTLDKNFKSNPTNEEWDRAKAICDFLEPFDEITKLISGSTYPTSNLYFYQVWKIHNWLGDNEYNRDEIVREMVIPMKEKFDKYWEEVSDIFAIATILDPRLKLSLVQYCFESLYRTNWKAKIEHLRSKLKVLFEAYENKPKSNSPSTQSRESDPNKVFGGAKKSGFNNYDE
;
A
#
# COMPACT_ATOMS: atom_id res chain seq x y z
N ASN A 1 -36.46 -15.43 -9.07
CA ASN A 1 -37.28 -14.91 -7.97
C ASN A 1 -37.06 -15.82 -6.75
N LEU A 2 -36.12 -15.49 -5.85
CA LEU A 2 -35.70 -16.41 -4.77
C LEU A 2 -36.83 -16.81 -3.81
N LYS A 3 -37.88 -15.99 -3.69
CA LYS A 3 -39.11 -16.31 -2.95
C LYS A 3 -39.78 -17.61 -3.38
N THR A 4 -39.63 -18.03 -4.64
CA THR A 4 -40.22 -19.29 -5.12
C THR A 4 -39.32 -20.50 -4.88
N LEU A 5 -38.03 -20.30 -4.60
CA LEU A 5 -37.05 -21.37 -4.38
C LEU A 5 -36.82 -21.67 -2.89
N ASP A 6 -36.92 -20.66 -2.02
CA ASP A 6 -36.67 -20.81 -0.59
C ASP A 6 -37.88 -20.37 0.25
N LYS A 7 -38.53 -21.34 0.89
CA LYS A 7 -39.72 -21.13 1.76
C LYS A 7 -39.38 -20.37 3.04
N ASN A 8 -38.10 -20.29 3.43
CA ASN A 8 -37.62 -19.54 4.59
C ASN A 8 -37.17 -18.11 4.23
N PHE A 9 -37.30 -17.70 2.97
CA PHE A 9 -36.88 -16.38 2.51
C PHE A 9 -37.85 -15.29 3.01
N LYS A 10 -37.53 -14.72 4.19
CA LYS A 10 -38.39 -13.79 4.93
C LYS A 10 -38.50 -12.40 4.32
N SER A 11 -37.46 -11.89 3.65
CA SER A 11 -37.48 -10.58 3.01
C SER A 11 -36.61 -10.57 1.75
N ASN A 12 -37.16 -10.01 0.67
CA ASN A 12 -36.40 -9.72 -0.54
C ASN A 12 -35.93 -8.27 -0.47
N PRO A 13 -34.65 -7.96 -0.74
CA PRO A 13 -34.25 -6.57 -0.86
C PRO A 13 -35.06 -5.90 -1.99
N THR A 14 -35.44 -4.65 -1.78
CA THR A 14 -36.06 -3.83 -2.81
C THR A 14 -35.04 -3.53 -3.91
N ASN A 15 -35.51 -3.08 -5.08
CA ASN A 15 -34.60 -2.64 -6.14
C ASN A 15 -33.68 -1.52 -5.65
N GLU A 16 -34.21 -0.59 -4.86
CA GLU A 16 -33.41 0.47 -4.23
C GLU A 16 -32.35 -0.11 -3.29
N GLU A 17 -32.65 -1.12 -2.48
CA GLU A 17 -31.64 -1.78 -1.63
C GLU A 17 -30.56 -2.49 -2.45
N TRP A 18 -30.91 -3.09 -3.59
CA TRP A 18 -29.93 -3.67 -4.52
C TRP A 18 -29.04 -2.61 -5.17
N ASP A 19 -29.62 -1.50 -5.62
CA ASP A 19 -28.88 -0.39 -6.21
C ASP A 19 -27.90 0.21 -5.18
N ARG A 20 -28.34 0.35 -3.92
CA ARG A 20 -27.47 0.78 -2.81
C ARG A 20 -26.33 -0.19 -2.54
N ALA A 21 -26.62 -1.49 -2.46
CA ALA A 21 -25.60 -2.50 -2.24
C ALA A 21 -24.55 -2.48 -3.35
N LYS A 22 -24.98 -2.31 -4.60
CA LYS A 22 -24.08 -2.18 -5.75
C LYS A 22 -23.18 -0.94 -5.64
N ALA A 23 -23.74 0.23 -5.33
CA ALA A 23 -22.96 1.46 -5.17
C ALA A 23 -21.88 1.32 -4.08
N ILE A 24 -22.20 0.65 -2.97
CA ILE A 24 -21.24 0.36 -1.90
C ILE A 24 -20.17 -0.62 -2.38
N CYS A 25 -20.53 -1.69 -3.10
CA CYS A 25 -19.57 -2.64 -3.65
C CYS A 25 -18.59 -1.97 -4.61
N ASP A 26 -19.10 -1.17 -5.54
CA ASP A 26 -18.29 -0.45 -6.52
C ASP A 26 -17.33 0.54 -5.82
N PHE A 27 -17.79 1.21 -4.76
CA PHE A 27 -16.93 2.09 -3.97
C PHE A 27 -15.82 1.34 -3.19
N LEU A 28 -16.13 0.15 -2.69
CA LEU A 28 -15.20 -0.66 -1.87
C LEU A 28 -14.24 -1.51 -2.69
N GLU A 29 -14.47 -1.67 -3.99
CA GLU A 29 -13.64 -2.50 -4.89
C GLU A 29 -12.13 -2.18 -4.77
N PRO A 30 -11.67 -0.91 -4.78
CA PRO A 30 -10.24 -0.61 -4.64
C PRO A 30 -9.64 -1.09 -3.31
N PHE A 31 -10.43 -1.13 -2.23
CA PHE A 31 -9.96 -1.61 -0.92
C PHE A 31 -9.72 -3.11 -0.92
N ASP A 32 -10.61 -3.86 -1.58
CA ASP A 32 -10.48 -5.31 -1.72
C ASP A 32 -9.25 -5.68 -2.57
N GLU A 33 -9.06 -5.02 -3.71
CA GLU A 33 -7.89 -5.22 -4.57
C GLU A 33 -6.57 -4.96 -3.83
N ILE A 34 -6.49 -3.80 -3.14
CA ILE A 34 -5.28 -3.41 -2.41
C ILE A 34 -5.04 -4.33 -1.22
N THR A 35 -6.10 -4.74 -0.52
CA THR A 35 -5.99 -5.66 0.61
C THR A 35 -5.47 -7.02 0.17
N LYS A 36 -5.97 -7.56 -0.95
CA LYS A 36 -5.44 -8.80 -1.55
C LYS A 36 -3.97 -8.67 -1.90
N LEU A 37 -3.57 -7.55 -2.50
CA LEU A 37 -2.18 -7.29 -2.87
C LEU A 37 -1.24 -7.23 -1.66
N ILE A 38 -1.62 -6.54 -0.58
CA ILE A 38 -0.75 -6.38 0.61
C ILE A 38 -0.84 -7.56 1.59
N SER A 39 -1.83 -8.44 1.44
CA SER A 39 -1.99 -9.67 2.24
C SER A 39 -1.25 -10.89 1.66
N GLY A 40 -0.51 -10.70 0.56
CA GLY A 40 0.31 -11.75 -0.04
C GLY A 40 1.40 -12.27 0.91
N SER A 41 1.74 -13.54 0.79
CA SER A 41 2.78 -14.21 1.61
C SER A 41 3.98 -14.71 0.80
N THR A 42 3.91 -14.63 -0.53
CA THR A 42 4.95 -15.14 -1.45
C THR A 42 5.94 -14.07 -1.90
N TYR A 43 5.80 -12.84 -1.43
CA TYR A 43 6.67 -11.70 -1.70
C TYR A 43 6.69 -10.74 -0.51
N PRO A 44 7.72 -9.88 -0.39
CA PRO A 44 7.70 -8.79 0.57
C PRO A 44 6.54 -7.83 0.28
N THR A 45 5.69 -7.60 1.27
CA THR A 45 4.53 -6.68 1.14
C THR A 45 4.81 -5.32 1.79
N SER A 46 5.73 -5.25 2.76
CA SER A 46 6.05 -4.05 3.55
C SER A 46 6.38 -2.82 2.69
N ASN A 47 7.14 -3.02 1.60
CA ASN A 47 7.52 -1.99 0.64
C ASN A 47 6.35 -1.51 -0.26
N LEU A 48 5.25 -2.27 -0.32
CA LEU A 48 4.08 -1.91 -1.13
C LEU A 48 3.07 -1.05 -0.34
N TYR A 49 3.01 -1.22 0.98
CA TYR A 49 1.97 -0.59 1.82
C TYR A 49 1.83 0.91 1.58
N PHE A 50 2.94 1.66 1.61
CA PHE A 50 2.87 3.13 1.57
C PHE A 50 2.12 3.64 0.35
N TYR A 51 2.50 3.18 -0.85
CA TYR A 51 1.93 3.65 -2.09
C TYR A 51 0.47 3.17 -2.26
N GLN A 52 0.16 1.93 -1.89
CA GLN A 52 -1.21 1.41 -2.00
C GLN A 52 -2.16 2.10 -1.01
N VAL A 53 -1.72 2.29 0.24
CA VAL A 53 -2.51 3.02 1.25
C VAL A 53 -2.66 4.49 0.84
N TRP A 54 -1.64 5.11 0.24
CA TRP A 54 -1.77 6.44 -0.37
C TRP A 54 -2.84 6.48 -1.48
N LYS A 55 -2.95 5.46 -2.35
CA LYS A 55 -4.04 5.39 -3.34
C LYS A 55 -5.42 5.40 -2.69
N ILE A 56 -5.62 4.61 -1.63
CA ILE A 56 -6.86 4.61 -0.86
C ILE A 56 -7.15 5.98 -0.23
N HIS A 57 -6.12 6.65 0.30
CA HIS A 57 -6.29 7.99 0.84
C HIS A 57 -6.82 8.97 -0.22
N ASN A 58 -6.27 8.95 -1.44
CA ASN A 58 -6.76 9.80 -2.52
C ASN A 58 -8.16 9.39 -2.96
N TRP A 59 -8.43 8.08 -3.09
CA TRP A 59 -9.76 7.55 -3.40
C TRP A 59 -10.82 8.06 -2.41
N LEU A 60 -10.53 8.05 -1.11
CA LEU A 60 -11.41 8.62 -0.08
C LEU A 60 -11.60 10.14 -0.27
N GLY A 61 -10.54 10.87 -0.58
CA GLY A 61 -10.61 12.32 -0.84
C GLY A 61 -11.46 12.66 -2.07
N ASP A 62 -11.30 11.93 -3.16
CA ASP A 62 -12.05 12.13 -4.40
C ASP A 62 -13.55 11.84 -4.22
N ASN A 63 -13.88 10.91 -3.32
CA ASN A 63 -15.26 10.51 -3.02
C ASN A 63 -15.91 11.33 -1.89
N GLU A 64 -15.19 12.27 -1.25
CA GLU A 64 -15.75 13.15 -0.21
C GLU A 64 -16.86 14.07 -0.77
N TYR A 65 -16.79 14.39 -2.06
CA TYR A 65 -17.78 15.19 -2.77
C TYR A 65 -18.55 14.37 -3.83
N ASN A 66 -18.70 13.05 -3.60
CA ASN A 66 -19.40 12.18 -4.54
C ASN A 66 -20.86 12.63 -4.74
N ARG A 67 -21.36 12.48 -5.97
CA ARG A 67 -22.75 12.78 -6.35
C ARG A 67 -23.73 11.83 -5.67
N ASP A 68 -23.33 10.58 -5.49
CA ASP A 68 -24.08 9.60 -4.71
C ASP A 68 -24.02 9.97 -3.23
N GLU A 69 -25.19 10.25 -2.66
CA GLU A 69 -25.33 10.66 -1.26
C GLU A 69 -24.89 9.58 -0.27
N ILE A 70 -25.12 8.32 -0.60
CA ILE A 70 -24.80 7.19 0.28
C ILE A 70 -23.29 7.01 0.35
N VAL A 71 -22.62 7.06 -0.79
CA VAL A 71 -21.16 7.02 -0.84
C VAL A 71 -20.58 8.21 -0.08
N ARG A 72 -21.11 9.41 -0.30
CA ARG A 72 -20.65 10.63 0.38
C ARG A 72 -20.81 10.52 1.90
N GLU A 73 -21.96 10.07 2.40
CA GLU A 73 -22.20 9.89 3.84
C GLU A 73 -21.30 8.82 4.45
N MET A 74 -21.01 7.74 3.71
CA MET A 74 -20.14 6.66 4.16
C MET A 74 -18.66 7.08 4.22
N VAL A 75 -18.19 7.91 3.26
CA VAL A 75 -16.80 8.35 3.17
C VAL A 75 -16.37 9.16 4.39
N ILE A 76 -17.25 10.00 4.95
CA ILE A 76 -16.94 10.87 6.10
C ILE A 76 -16.34 10.08 7.29
N PRO A 77 -17.04 9.10 7.89
CA PRO A 77 -16.50 8.33 9.01
C PRO A 77 -15.37 7.38 8.60
N MET A 78 -15.33 6.92 7.34
CA MET A 78 -14.24 6.09 6.84
C MET A 78 -12.93 6.89 6.76
N LYS A 79 -12.99 8.09 6.21
CA LYS A 79 -11.86 9.00 6.07
C LYS A 79 -11.33 9.44 7.43
N GLU A 80 -12.20 9.78 8.38
CA GLU A 80 -11.78 10.15 9.74
C GLU A 80 -10.96 9.02 10.41
N LYS A 81 -11.45 7.78 10.35
CA LYS A 81 -10.70 6.62 10.86
C LYS A 81 -9.41 6.39 10.08
N PHE A 82 -9.47 6.51 8.76
CA PHE A 82 -8.31 6.30 7.90
C PHE A 82 -7.19 7.29 8.19
N ASP A 83 -7.51 8.58 8.26
CA ASP A 83 -6.55 9.67 8.50
C ASP A 83 -5.89 9.50 9.89
N LYS A 84 -6.65 9.07 10.91
CA LYS A 84 -6.09 8.74 12.23
C LYS A 84 -5.01 7.66 12.16
N TYR A 85 -5.31 6.51 11.53
CA TYR A 85 -4.34 5.43 11.42
C TYR A 85 -3.15 5.82 10.54
N TRP A 86 -3.41 6.53 9.44
CA TRP A 86 -2.37 7.00 8.53
C TRP A 86 -1.32 7.86 9.23
N GLU A 87 -1.72 8.79 10.10
CA GLU A 87 -0.76 9.61 10.85
C GLU A 87 0.11 8.77 11.81
N GLU A 88 -0.40 7.65 12.34
CA GLU A 88 0.36 6.76 13.24
C GLU A 88 1.38 5.88 12.49
N VAL A 89 1.04 5.39 11.29
CA VAL A 89 1.83 4.35 10.59
C VAL A 89 2.53 4.82 9.31
N SER A 90 2.23 6.00 8.79
CA SER A 90 2.77 6.49 7.51
C SER A 90 4.30 6.51 7.49
N ASP A 91 4.95 6.89 8.58
CA ASP A 91 6.41 6.94 8.67
C ASP A 91 7.07 5.57 8.50
N ILE A 92 6.54 4.51 9.13
CA ILE A 92 7.12 3.17 9.03
C ILE A 92 6.94 2.60 7.62
N PHE A 93 5.77 2.81 7.00
CA PHE A 93 5.54 2.42 5.63
C PHE A 93 6.42 3.20 4.64
N ALA A 94 6.61 4.49 4.87
CA ALA A 94 7.49 5.32 4.06
C ALA A 94 8.95 4.85 4.14
N ILE A 95 9.45 4.53 5.35
CA ILE A 95 10.80 3.96 5.52
C ILE A 95 10.92 2.62 4.80
N ALA A 96 9.96 1.70 4.99
CA ALA A 96 9.97 0.39 4.32
C ALA A 96 10.01 0.52 2.80
N THR A 97 9.29 1.51 2.27
CA THR A 97 9.28 1.85 0.84
C THR A 97 10.64 2.37 0.38
N ILE A 98 11.26 3.29 1.12
CA ILE A 98 12.58 3.86 0.77
C ILE A 98 13.71 2.83 0.80
N LEU A 99 13.58 1.81 1.65
CA LEU A 99 14.53 0.71 1.75
C LEU A 99 14.42 -0.30 0.60
N ASP A 100 13.34 -0.29 -0.19
CA ASP A 100 13.29 -1.06 -1.43
C ASP A 100 14.17 -0.34 -2.48
N PRO A 101 15.25 -0.96 -3.00
CA PRO A 101 16.16 -0.31 -3.95
C PRO A 101 15.49 0.19 -5.24
N ARG A 102 14.32 -0.36 -5.59
CA ARG A 102 13.55 0.03 -6.77
C ARG A 102 12.74 1.30 -6.53
N LEU A 103 12.43 1.59 -5.28
CA LEU A 103 11.62 2.73 -4.86
C LEU A 103 12.53 3.80 -4.27
N LYS A 104 12.21 5.07 -4.54
CA LYS A 104 13.06 6.20 -4.14
C LYS A 104 12.32 7.10 -3.17
N LEU A 105 13.09 7.85 -2.38
CA LEU A 105 12.55 8.94 -1.54
C LEU A 105 11.67 9.91 -2.35
N SER A 106 11.94 10.10 -3.65
CA SER A 106 11.12 10.91 -4.54
C SER A 106 9.67 10.43 -4.66
N LEU A 107 9.41 9.12 -4.59
CA LEU A 107 8.05 8.58 -4.59
C LEU A 107 7.30 9.00 -3.32
N VAL A 108 7.95 8.85 -2.17
CA VAL A 108 7.38 9.25 -0.87
C VAL A 108 7.14 10.76 -0.83
N GLN A 109 8.09 11.54 -1.35
CA GLN A 109 7.97 12.99 -1.47
C GLN A 109 6.76 13.39 -2.31
N TYR A 110 6.60 12.79 -3.49
CA TYR A 110 5.43 13.03 -4.35
C TYR A 110 4.12 12.73 -3.61
N CYS A 111 4.05 11.59 -2.91
CA CYS A 111 2.85 11.21 -2.17
C CYS A 111 2.53 12.22 -1.06
N PHE A 112 3.53 12.65 -0.27
CA PHE A 112 3.31 13.63 0.79
C PHE A 112 2.99 15.03 0.25
N GLU A 113 3.57 15.45 -0.88
CA GLU A 113 3.23 16.71 -1.52
C GLU A 113 1.76 16.73 -1.98
N SER A 114 1.28 15.60 -2.52
CA SER A 114 -0.12 15.43 -2.90
C SER A 114 -1.08 15.49 -1.70
N LEU A 115 -0.68 14.93 -0.55
CA LEU A 115 -1.54 14.86 0.64
C LEU A 115 -1.52 16.15 1.46
N TYR A 116 -0.37 16.82 1.55
CA TYR A 116 -0.18 17.93 2.46
C TYR A 116 0.31 19.19 1.75
N ARG A 117 -0.53 20.22 1.67
CA ARG A 117 -0.20 21.46 0.94
C ARG A 117 1.05 22.20 1.46
N THR A 118 1.24 22.28 2.77
CA THR A 118 2.27 23.16 3.37
C THR A 118 3.27 22.42 4.25
N ASN A 119 2.90 21.29 4.85
CA ASN A 119 3.74 20.60 5.83
C ASN A 119 4.61 19.46 5.24
N TRP A 120 4.45 19.13 3.95
CA TRP A 120 5.09 17.95 3.35
C TRP A 120 6.62 18.00 3.46
N LYS A 121 7.23 19.19 3.33
CA LYS A 121 8.68 19.37 3.48
C LYS A 121 9.16 18.99 4.88
N ALA A 122 8.43 19.40 5.92
CA ALA A 122 8.75 19.06 7.29
C ALA A 122 8.62 17.56 7.55
N LYS A 123 7.59 16.90 6.98
CA LYS A 123 7.44 15.43 7.05
C LYS A 123 8.60 14.71 6.36
N ILE A 124 9.08 15.19 5.21
CA ILE A 124 10.24 14.61 4.53
C ILE A 124 11.53 14.79 5.33
N GLU A 125 11.77 15.96 5.92
CA GLU A 125 12.95 16.18 6.78
C GLU A 125 12.91 15.31 8.05
N HIS A 126 11.73 15.16 8.65
CA HIS A 126 11.53 14.22 9.76
C HIS A 126 11.85 12.77 9.36
N LEU A 127 11.39 12.34 8.18
CA LEU A 127 11.67 11.01 7.66
C LEU A 127 13.16 10.79 7.37
N ARG A 128 13.85 11.80 6.84
CA ARG A 128 15.31 11.78 6.64
C ARG A 128 16.06 11.64 7.97
N SER A 129 15.62 12.36 8.99
CA SER A 129 16.18 12.23 10.34
C SER A 129 16.04 10.80 10.88
N LYS A 130 14.85 10.19 10.75
CA LYS A 130 14.61 8.79 11.14
C LYS A 130 15.49 7.80 10.38
N LEU A 131 15.65 7.97 9.07
CA LEU A 131 16.54 7.13 8.26
C LEU A 131 17.99 7.27 8.68
N LYS A 132 18.44 8.47 9.01
CA LYS A 132 19.79 8.71 9.53
C LYS A 132 20.03 7.96 10.85
N VAL A 133 19.09 8.07 11.80
CA VAL A 133 19.17 7.31 13.06
C VAL A 133 19.22 5.80 12.81
N LEU A 134 18.41 5.29 11.88
CA LEU A 134 18.40 3.88 11.52
C LEU A 134 19.76 3.43 10.92
N PHE A 135 20.34 4.26 10.06
CA PHE A 135 21.64 4.01 9.46
C PHE A 135 22.77 4.03 10.50
N GLU A 136 22.80 5.02 11.38
CA GLU A 136 23.77 5.11 12.48
C GLU A 136 23.68 3.90 13.41
N ALA A 137 22.47 3.43 13.71
CA ALA A 137 22.27 2.21 14.50
C ALA A 137 22.79 0.95 13.79
N TYR A 138 22.68 0.90 12.46
CA TYR A 138 23.23 -0.19 11.66
C TYR A 138 24.77 -0.17 11.64
N GLU A 139 25.37 1.01 11.44
CA GLU A 139 26.83 1.18 11.38
C GLU A 139 27.52 0.89 12.72
N ASN A 140 26.92 1.35 13.82
CA ASN A 140 27.47 1.16 15.17
C ASN A 140 27.26 -0.25 15.74
N LYS A 141 26.67 -1.17 14.95
CA LYS A 141 26.46 -2.55 15.39
C LYS A 141 27.82 -3.26 15.47
N PRO A 142 28.20 -3.86 16.62
CA PRO A 142 29.46 -4.57 16.73
C PRO A 142 29.50 -5.67 15.67
N LYS A 143 30.60 -5.74 14.91
CA LYS A 143 30.83 -6.78 13.92
C LYS A 143 30.89 -8.13 14.64
N SER A 144 29.75 -8.79 14.81
CA SER A 144 29.75 -10.23 14.99
C SER A 144 30.34 -10.81 13.72
N ASN A 145 31.43 -11.57 13.84
CA ASN A 145 32.03 -12.32 12.72
C ASN A 145 30.99 -13.32 12.17
N SER A 146 30.09 -12.85 11.31
CA SER A 146 29.30 -13.71 10.46
C SER A 146 30.19 -14.20 9.31
N PRO A 147 30.21 -15.50 8.99
CA PRO A 147 31.09 -16.05 7.93
C PRO A 147 30.81 -15.52 6.51
N SER A 148 29.77 -14.70 6.33
CA SER A 148 29.20 -14.33 5.03
C SER A 148 29.81 -13.07 4.38
N THR A 149 30.79 -12.42 4.99
CA THR A 149 31.49 -11.25 4.41
C THR A 149 32.81 -11.56 3.70
N GLN A 150 33.12 -12.82 3.38
CA GLN A 150 34.20 -13.09 2.45
C GLN A 150 33.87 -12.53 1.06
N SER A 151 34.70 -11.60 0.60
CA SER A 151 34.71 -11.10 -0.77
C SER A 151 34.79 -12.27 -1.74
N ARG A 152 33.75 -12.43 -2.58
CA ARG A 152 33.80 -13.35 -3.72
C ARG A 152 34.75 -12.77 -4.76
N GLU A 153 36.00 -13.20 -4.74
CA GLU A 153 36.82 -13.11 -5.94
C GLU A 153 36.12 -13.91 -7.05
N SER A 154 35.89 -13.24 -8.17
CA SER A 154 35.20 -13.82 -9.32
C SER A 154 36.24 -14.57 -10.16
N ASP A 155 36.21 -15.90 -10.11
CA ASP A 155 36.98 -16.73 -11.05
C ASP A 155 36.31 -16.64 -12.44
N PRO A 156 37.00 -16.16 -13.50
CA PRO A 156 36.40 -15.89 -14.81
C PRO A 156 35.87 -17.13 -15.56
N ASN A 157 36.14 -18.35 -15.09
CA ASN A 157 35.92 -19.58 -15.87
C ASN A 157 34.84 -20.53 -15.33
N LYS A 158 33.71 -20.00 -14.82
CA LYS A 158 32.53 -20.82 -14.48
C LYS A 158 31.35 -20.55 -15.41
N VAL A 159 31.33 -21.28 -16.53
CA VAL A 159 30.14 -21.39 -17.39
C VAL A 159 29.13 -22.30 -16.69
N PHE A 160 27.97 -21.75 -16.31
CA PHE A 160 26.81 -22.56 -15.94
C PHE A 160 25.61 -22.23 -16.84
N GLY A 161 25.06 -23.30 -17.41
CA GLY A 161 24.11 -23.31 -18.51
C GLY A 161 22.75 -22.71 -18.20
N GLY A 162 22.09 -22.29 -19.28
CA GLY A 162 20.88 -21.49 -19.26
C GLY A 162 19.66 -22.16 -18.64
N ALA A 163 18.91 -21.35 -17.91
CA ALA A 163 17.52 -21.60 -17.55
C ALA A 163 16.63 -20.57 -18.26
N LYS A 164 15.54 -21.06 -18.85
CA LYS A 164 14.59 -20.34 -19.71
C LYS A 164 13.94 -19.16 -19.00
N LYS A 165 13.82 -18.03 -19.71
CA LYS A 165 13.00 -16.87 -19.33
C LYS A 165 11.52 -17.25 -19.36
N SER A 166 10.84 -17.29 -18.21
CA SER A 166 9.39 -17.09 -18.15
C SER A 166 9.14 -15.61 -17.90
N GLY A 167 8.59 -14.92 -18.89
CA GLY A 167 8.32 -13.49 -18.83
C GLY A 167 7.00 -13.22 -18.14
N PHE A 168 7.06 -12.51 -17.01
CA PHE A 168 6.02 -11.60 -16.55
C PHE A 168 6.73 -10.43 -15.88
N ASN A 169 6.86 -9.34 -16.62
CA ASN A 169 7.34 -8.06 -16.11
C ASN A 169 6.14 -7.39 -15.41
N ASN A 170 6.25 -7.20 -14.09
CA ASN A 170 5.23 -6.50 -13.31
C ASN A 170 5.66 -5.05 -13.05
N TYR A 171 5.79 -4.26 -14.12
CA TYR A 171 5.73 -2.78 -14.09
C TYR A 171 5.62 -2.34 -15.55
N ASP A 172 4.41 -2.06 -16.03
CA ASP A 172 4.18 -1.13 -17.13
C ASP A 172 2.77 -0.51 -16.99
N GLU A 173 2.75 0.81 -17.17
CA GLU A 173 1.68 1.83 -17.14
C GLU A 173 1.12 2.27 -15.77
#